data_AF-A0A1H7GRF9-F1
#
_entry.id   AF-A0A1H7GRF9-F1
#
_cell.length_a   1.000
_cell.length_b   1.000
_cell.length_c   1.000
_cell.angle_alpha   90.00
_cell.angle_beta   90.00
_cell.angle_gamma   90.00
#
_symmetry.space_group_name_H-M   'P 1'
#
loop_
_entity.id
_entity.type
_entity.pdbx_description
1 polymer ?
#
loop_
_entity_poly.entity_id
_entity_poly.type
_entity_poly.pdbx_seq_one_letter_code
_entity_poly.pdbx_strand_id
1 'polypeptide(L)'
;MKKAAKRRTVRGQQNLRPSRRKKVCSLAEALSYRNEKVLRRFLDVYAVPEAEARELFHETKKWLWLCARSIESKGPRLAVQAPLLMIDEMWHTFMQYTMDYQRYCLDRLGIFVHHLPANSSDKLRERKRYEANPERFMKRYQAALKRQYGFIYDELGEERGEATLLKWYQEYPKRYSLEFLELHRIPYTQEEHASQSPALPASGAPAVAA
;
A
#
# COMPACT_ATOMS: atom_id res chain seq x y z
N MET A 1 63.80 -9.43 16.82
CA MET A 1 62.40 -9.00 17.00
C MET A 1 61.60 -9.26 15.72
N LYS A 2 60.75 -10.30 15.67
CA LYS A 2 59.68 -10.46 14.66
C LYS A 2 58.51 -11.15 15.36
N LYS A 3 57.43 -10.40 15.64
CA LYS A 3 56.18 -10.95 16.23
C LYS A 3 55.36 -11.61 15.13
N ALA A 4 55.07 -12.90 15.29
CA ALA A 4 54.17 -13.65 14.43
C ALA A 4 52.71 -13.24 14.67
N ALA A 5 52.02 -12.81 13.60
CA ALA A 5 50.62 -12.41 13.64
C ALA A 5 49.71 -13.65 13.71
N LYS A 6 48.89 -13.71 14.77
CA LYS A 6 47.89 -14.76 15.01
C LYS A 6 46.70 -14.53 14.05
N ARG A 7 46.50 -15.43 13.08
CA ARG A 7 45.31 -15.43 12.20
C ARG A 7 44.05 -15.64 13.06
N ARG A 8 43.16 -14.64 13.11
CA ARG A 8 41.79 -14.79 13.63
C ARG A 8 40.97 -15.59 12.61
N THR A 9 40.65 -16.82 12.95
CA THR A 9 39.63 -17.61 12.27
C THR A 9 38.26 -16.94 12.45
N VAL A 10 37.67 -16.49 11.34
CA VAL A 10 36.29 -16.01 11.29
C VAL A 10 35.36 -17.21 11.48
N ARG A 11 34.62 -17.20 12.59
CA ARG A 11 33.74 -18.28 13.03
C ARG A 11 32.34 -18.04 12.47
N GLY A 12 31.85 -18.99 11.67
CA GLY A 12 30.42 -19.28 11.50
C GLY A 12 29.63 -18.39 10.55
N GLN A 13 29.53 -18.78 9.28
CA GLN A 13 28.31 -18.52 8.51
C GLN A 13 27.17 -19.25 9.22
N GLN A 14 26.37 -18.51 9.99
CA GLN A 14 25.10 -19.03 10.48
C GLN A 14 24.21 -19.24 9.25
N ASN A 15 23.95 -20.50 8.93
CA ASN A 15 22.89 -20.90 8.02
C ASN A 15 21.58 -20.28 8.53
N LEU A 16 21.17 -19.16 7.94
CA LEU A 16 19.84 -18.59 8.09
C LEU A 16 18.86 -19.63 7.56
N ARG A 17 18.33 -20.45 8.45
CA ARG A 17 17.18 -21.31 8.16
C ARG A 17 16.09 -20.38 7.62
N PRO A 18 15.47 -20.66 6.45
CA PRO A 18 14.37 -19.84 5.99
C PRO A 18 13.28 -19.85 7.08
N SER A 19 13.02 -18.67 7.63
CA SER A 19 11.91 -18.44 8.56
C SER A 19 10.65 -19.05 7.94
N ARG A 20 9.96 -19.94 8.68
CA ARG A 20 8.65 -20.42 8.26
C ARG A 20 7.79 -19.18 8.02
N ARG A 21 7.33 -18.96 6.78
CA ARG A 21 6.42 -17.86 6.47
C ARG A 21 5.23 -17.97 7.42
N LYS A 22 4.96 -16.88 8.17
CA LYS A 22 3.73 -16.80 8.97
C LYS A 22 2.54 -16.89 8.01
N LYS A 23 1.49 -17.59 8.43
CA LYS A 23 0.23 -17.63 7.68
C LYS A 23 -0.46 -16.28 7.72
N VAL A 24 -1.32 -16.02 6.74
CA VAL A 24 -2.21 -14.85 6.77
C VAL A 24 -3.19 -15.00 7.94
N CYS A 25 -3.37 -13.96 8.75
CA CYS A 25 -4.35 -13.99 9.86
C CYS A 25 -5.79 -13.99 9.33
N SER A 26 -6.78 -14.12 10.23
CA SER A 26 -8.17 -13.99 9.84
C SER A 26 -8.48 -12.59 9.27
N LEU A 27 -9.52 -12.48 8.44
CA LEU A 27 -9.96 -11.18 7.92
C LEU A 27 -10.31 -10.21 9.07
N ALA A 28 -10.98 -10.70 10.13
CA ALA A 28 -11.33 -9.88 11.29
C ALA A 28 -10.08 -9.28 11.96
N GLU A 29 -9.03 -10.08 12.15
CA GLU A 29 -7.76 -9.61 12.71
C GLU A 29 -7.03 -8.63 11.78
N ALA A 30 -7.11 -8.81 10.46
CA ALA A 30 -6.51 -7.87 9.52
C ALA A 30 -7.23 -6.51 9.54
N LEU A 31 -8.56 -6.53 9.69
CA LEU A 31 -9.41 -5.35 9.72
C LEU A 31 -9.39 -4.62 11.08
N SER A 32 -9.04 -5.30 12.18
CA SER A 32 -8.97 -4.69 13.52
C SER A 32 -7.83 -3.68 13.68
N TYR A 33 -6.84 -3.67 12.77
CA TYR A 33 -5.72 -2.74 12.82
C TYR A 33 -6.18 -1.28 12.69
N ARG A 34 -5.66 -0.38 13.52
CA ARG A 34 -5.97 1.06 13.50
C ARG A 34 -4.68 1.86 13.36
N ASN A 35 -4.74 2.96 12.61
CA ASN A 35 -3.64 3.91 12.51
C ASN A 35 -4.18 5.31 12.22
N GLU A 36 -4.35 6.11 13.27
CA GLU A 36 -4.89 7.47 13.15
C GLU A 36 -3.95 8.41 12.36
N LYS A 37 -2.64 8.11 12.33
CA LYS A 37 -1.68 8.90 11.53
C LYS A 37 -1.96 8.76 10.03
N VAL A 38 -2.27 7.55 9.57
CA VAL A 38 -2.65 7.29 8.17
C VAL A 38 -3.93 8.02 7.82
N LEU A 39 -4.95 7.96 8.68
CA LEU A 39 -6.21 8.66 8.48
C LEU A 39 -6.01 10.17 8.42
N ARG A 40 -5.25 10.74 9.36
CA ARG A 40 -4.99 12.17 9.38
C ARG A 40 -4.29 12.62 8.11
N ARG A 41 -3.23 11.90 7.71
CA ARG A 41 -2.52 12.20 6.47
C ARG A 41 -3.41 12.11 5.25
N PHE A 42 -4.31 11.13 5.20
CA PHE A 42 -5.25 11.00 4.10
C PHE A 42 -6.20 12.21 4.03
N LEU A 43 -6.71 12.66 5.18
CA LEU A 43 -7.58 13.84 5.28
C LEU A 43 -6.85 15.16 5.00
N ASP A 44 -5.55 15.24 5.25
CA ASP A 44 -4.72 16.39 4.85
C ASP A 44 -4.49 16.44 3.31
N VAL A 45 -4.71 15.32 2.61
CA VAL A 45 -4.55 15.22 1.15
C VAL A 45 -5.90 15.29 0.43
N TYR A 46 -6.95 14.72 0.99
CA TYR A 46 -8.28 14.64 0.37
C TYR A 46 -9.35 15.21 1.30
N ALA A 47 -10.10 16.21 0.80
CA ALA A 47 -11.23 16.82 1.47
C ALA A 47 -12.46 15.89 1.43
N VAL A 48 -12.41 14.81 2.24
CA VAL A 48 -13.51 13.86 2.42
C VAL A 48 -13.94 13.80 3.89
N PRO A 49 -15.18 13.40 4.20
CA PRO A 49 -15.60 13.14 5.58
C PRO A 49 -14.70 12.11 6.28
N GLU A 50 -14.43 12.31 7.57
CA GLU A 50 -13.60 11.38 8.35
C GLU A 50 -14.15 9.94 8.36
N ALA A 51 -15.48 9.79 8.44
CA ALA A 51 -16.13 8.49 8.38
C ALA A 51 -15.80 7.75 7.07
N GLU A 52 -15.70 8.49 5.97
CA GLU A 52 -15.36 7.96 4.65
C GLU A 52 -13.88 7.57 4.57
N ALA A 53 -12.97 8.37 5.12
CA ALA A 53 -11.56 7.99 5.23
C ALA A 53 -11.38 6.71 6.09
N ARG A 54 -12.14 6.57 7.18
CA ARG A 54 -12.13 5.36 8.02
C ARG A 54 -12.64 4.14 7.26
N GLU A 55 -13.70 4.29 6.48
CA GLU A 55 -14.22 3.24 5.60
C GLU A 55 -13.21 2.85 4.51
N LEU A 56 -12.60 3.82 3.84
CA LEU A 56 -11.57 3.58 2.82
C LEU A 56 -10.35 2.85 3.41
N PHE A 57 -9.92 3.19 4.61
CA PHE A 57 -8.83 2.47 5.28
C PHE A 57 -9.24 1.05 5.67
N HIS A 58 -10.50 0.84 6.07
CA HIS A 58 -11.05 -0.49 6.28
C HIS A 58 -11.01 -1.34 5.00
N GLU A 59 -11.49 -0.80 3.87
CA GLU A 59 -11.49 -1.48 2.58
C GLU A 59 -10.08 -1.70 2.02
N THR A 60 -9.14 -0.79 2.28
CA THR A 60 -7.72 -0.95 1.92
C THR A 60 -7.09 -2.13 2.65
N LYS A 61 -7.33 -2.29 3.95
CA LYS A 61 -6.87 -3.47 4.71
C LYS A 61 -7.49 -4.76 4.17
N LYS A 62 -8.76 -4.74 3.76
CA LYS A 62 -9.44 -5.88 3.10
C LYS A 62 -8.74 -6.23 1.78
N TRP A 63 -8.43 -5.25 0.95
CA TRP A 63 -7.69 -5.42 -0.31
C TRP A 63 -6.29 -6.04 -0.08
N LEU A 64 -5.54 -5.53 0.89
CA LEU A 64 -4.21 -6.06 1.25
C LEU A 64 -4.29 -7.50 1.76
N TRP A 65 -5.30 -7.81 2.58
CA TRP A 65 -5.56 -9.17 3.03
C TRP A 65 -5.84 -10.11 1.86
N LEU A 66 -6.70 -9.72 0.91
CA LEU A 66 -6.96 -10.50 -0.31
C LEU A 66 -5.70 -10.71 -1.16
N CYS A 67 -4.84 -9.69 -1.29
CA CYS A 67 -3.55 -9.82 -1.98
C CYS A 67 -2.67 -10.88 -1.33
N ALA A 68 -2.58 -10.88 0.01
CA ALA A 68 -1.81 -11.87 0.75
C ALA A 68 -2.42 -13.28 0.66
N ARG A 69 -3.75 -13.39 0.75
CA ARG A 69 -4.48 -14.65 0.59
C ARG A 69 -4.30 -15.24 -0.80
N SER A 70 -4.31 -14.43 -1.85
CA SER A 70 -4.03 -14.89 -3.21
C SER A 70 -2.62 -15.49 -3.30
N ILE A 71 -1.61 -14.85 -2.71
CA ILE A 71 -0.24 -15.38 -2.70
C ILE A 71 -0.16 -16.69 -1.89
N GLU A 72 -0.80 -16.75 -0.72
CA GLU A 72 -0.81 -17.93 0.16
C GLU A 72 -1.50 -19.14 -0.50
N SER A 73 -2.65 -18.92 -1.14
CA SER A 73 -3.44 -19.95 -1.81
C SER A 73 -2.99 -20.27 -3.23
N LYS A 74 -1.99 -19.55 -3.77
CA LYS A 74 -1.61 -19.58 -5.20
C LYS A 74 -2.79 -19.20 -6.13
N GLY A 75 -3.61 -18.26 -5.67
CA GLY A 75 -4.74 -17.69 -6.39
C GLY A 75 -4.33 -16.76 -7.55
N PRO A 76 -5.31 -16.05 -8.15
CA PRO A 76 -5.06 -15.17 -9.28
C PRO A 76 -4.29 -13.92 -8.86
N ARG A 77 -3.45 -13.41 -9.76
CA ARG A 77 -2.83 -12.09 -9.55
C ARG A 77 -3.92 -11.03 -9.45
N LEU A 78 -4.02 -10.39 -8.29
CA LEU A 78 -4.89 -9.25 -8.06
C LEU A 78 -4.19 -7.98 -8.55
N ALA A 79 -4.96 -7.10 -9.16
CA ALA A 79 -4.49 -5.79 -9.60
C ALA A 79 -5.50 -4.73 -9.19
N VAL A 80 -4.99 -3.57 -8.80
CA VAL A 80 -5.82 -2.37 -8.66
C VAL A 80 -6.21 -1.93 -10.08
N GLN A 81 -7.50 -1.88 -10.35
CA GLN A 81 -8.05 -1.30 -11.59
C GLN A 81 -8.62 0.09 -11.30
N ALA A 82 -8.96 0.85 -12.35
CA ALA A 82 -9.55 2.18 -12.22
C ALA A 82 -10.72 2.27 -11.20
N PRO A 83 -11.62 1.28 -11.06
CA PRO A 83 -12.63 1.27 -9.99
C PRO A 83 -12.12 1.37 -8.56
N LEU A 84 -10.90 0.91 -8.29
CA LEU A 84 -10.30 0.83 -6.96
C LEU A 84 -9.39 2.03 -6.66
N LEU A 85 -9.50 3.12 -7.42
CA LEU A 85 -8.57 4.23 -7.37
C LEU A 85 -8.39 4.83 -5.96
N MET A 86 -9.49 5.05 -5.22
CA MET A 86 -9.38 5.58 -3.85
C MET A 86 -8.83 4.57 -2.83
N ILE A 87 -8.98 3.27 -3.09
CA ILE A 87 -8.27 2.25 -2.30
C ILE A 87 -6.76 2.34 -2.57
N ASP A 88 -6.37 2.60 -3.82
CA ASP A 88 -4.96 2.79 -4.20
C ASP A 88 -4.35 4.02 -3.50
N GLU A 89 -5.06 5.15 -3.47
CA GLU A 89 -4.59 6.37 -2.82
C GLU A 89 -4.46 6.22 -1.29
N MET A 90 -5.41 5.51 -0.67
CA MET A 90 -5.31 5.18 0.75
C MET A 90 -4.14 4.21 1.00
N TRP A 91 -3.89 3.26 0.09
CA TRP A 91 -2.73 2.38 0.17
C TRP A 91 -1.41 3.15 0.02
N HIS A 92 -1.29 4.06 -0.94
CA HIS A 92 -0.15 4.97 -1.07
C HIS A 92 0.12 5.74 0.22
N THR A 93 -0.95 6.26 0.84
CA THR A 93 -0.85 6.96 2.13
C THR A 93 -0.35 6.04 3.24
N PHE A 94 -0.87 4.80 3.32
CA PHE A 94 -0.42 3.85 4.32
C PHE A 94 1.06 3.45 4.15
N MET A 95 1.53 3.26 2.91
CA MET A 95 2.93 2.90 2.64
C MET A 95 3.94 3.97 3.06
N GLN A 96 3.55 5.25 3.12
CA GLN A 96 4.43 6.32 3.62
C GLN A 96 4.78 6.14 5.11
N TYR A 97 3.95 5.43 5.88
CA TYR A 97 4.25 5.03 7.25
C TYR A 97 5.00 3.70 7.29
N THR A 98 6.19 3.69 6.69
CA THR A 98 6.95 2.47 6.33
C THR A 98 7.09 1.45 7.47
N MET A 99 7.41 1.91 8.69
CA MET A 99 7.54 1.03 9.86
C MET A 99 6.21 0.38 10.26
N ASP A 100 5.12 1.15 10.26
CA ASP A 100 3.79 0.68 10.61
C ASP A 100 3.24 -0.25 9.51
N TYR A 101 3.46 0.12 8.24
CA TYR A 101 3.07 -0.69 7.08
C TYR A 101 3.81 -2.04 7.06
N GLN A 102 5.12 -2.04 7.29
CA GLN A 102 5.91 -3.26 7.39
C GLN A 102 5.42 -4.15 8.54
N ARG A 103 5.19 -3.59 9.73
CA ARG A 103 4.66 -4.35 10.87
C ARG A 103 3.29 -4.94 10.56
N TYR A 104 2.37 -4.12 10.04
CA TYR A 104 1.05 -4.59 9.62
C TYR A 104 1.15 -5.78 8.66
N CYS A 105 1.96 -5.65 7.61
CA CYS A 105 2.16 -6.71 6.63
C CYS A 105 2.76 -7.98 7.25
N LEU A 106 3.87 -7.88 7.98
CA LEU A 106 4.56 -9.06 8.50
C LEU A 106 3.81 -9.74 9.66
N ASP A 107 3.12 -8.96 10.50
CA ASP A 107 2.43 -9.49 11.67
C ASP A 107 1.03 -10.00 11.35
N ARG A 108 0.30 -9.34 10.44
CA ARG A 108 -1.08 -9.74 10.05
C ARG A 108 -1.11 -10.59 8.79
N LEU A 109 -0.32 -10.25 7.79
CA LEU A 109 -0.38 -10.89 6.47
C LEU A 109 0.71 -11.95 6.27
N GLY A 110 1.69 -12.02 7.17
CA GLY A 110 2.82 -12.95 7.09
C GLY A 110 3.78 -12.71 5.93
N ILE A 111 3.51 -11.72 5.09
CA ILE A 111 4.31 -11.30 3.94
C ILE A 111 4.27 -9.78 3.81
N PHE A 112 5.31 -9.19 3.22
CA PHE A 112 5.26 -7.81 2.77
C PHE A 112 4.50 -7.71 1.44
N VAL A 113 3.36 -7.02 1.44
CA VAL A 113 2.59 -6.80 0.20
C VAL A 113 3.21 -5.63 -0.55
N HIS A 114 3.89 -5.92 -1.67
CA HIS A 114 4.52 -4.90 -2.49
C HIS A 114 3.49 -4.23 -3.40
N HIS A 115 3.46 -2.90 -3.40
CA HIS A 115 2.82 -2.13 -4.47
C HIS A 115 3.79 -2.00 -5.64
N LEU A 116 3.34 -2.36 -6.84
CA LEU A 116 4.16 -2.36 -8.06
C LEU A 116 3.43 -1.54 -9.14
N PRO A 117 3.62 -0.21 -9.17
CA PRO A 117 3.03 0.64 -10.18
C PRO A 117 3.48 0.24 -11.58
N ALA A 118 2.57 0.31 -12.56
CA ALA A 118 2.93 0.15 -13.96
C ALA A 118 3.80 1.33 -14.41
N ASN A 119 5.04 1.04 -14.85
CA ASN A 119 5.93 2.06 -15.39
C ASN A 119 5.54 2.42 -16.85
N SER A 120 6.20 3.42 -17.42
CA SER A 120 5.94 3.88 -18.79
C SER A 120 6.11 2.78 -19.84
N SER A 121 7.10 1.90 -19.67
CA SER A 121 7.35 0.78 -20.58
C SER A 121 6.24 -0.28 -20.51
N ASP A 122 5.69 -0.53 -19.32
CA ASP A 122 4.57 -1.45 -19.14
C ASP A 122 3.31 -0.92 -19.81
N LYS A 123 3.01 0.37 -19.60
CA LYS A 123 1.87 1.07 -20.24
C LYS A 123 1.99 1.06 -21.76
N LEU A 124 3.18 1.33 -22.30
CA LEU A 124 3.44 1.27 -23.75
C LEU A 124 3.25 -0.14 -24.29
N ARG A 125 3.73 -1.16 -23.58
CA ARG A 125 3.57 -2.57 -23.97
C ARG A 125 2.09 -2.98 -23.98
N GLU A 126 1.29 -2.54 -23.01
CA GLU A 126 -0.15 -2.79 -23.00
C GLU A 126 -0.86 -2.08 -24.15
N ARG A 127 -0.54 -0.81 -24.39
CA ARG A 127 -1.05 -0.05 -25.55
C ARG A 127 -0.76 -0.78 -26.86
N LYS A 128 0.49 -1.19 -27.10
CA LYS A 128 0.88 -1.94 -28.31
C LYS A 128 0.13 -3.26 -28.44
N ARG A 129 -0.13 -3.97 -27.32
CA ARG A 129 -0.92 -5.22 -27.33
C ARG A 129 -2.38 -4.97 -27.67
N TYR A 130 -2.95 -3.88 -27.16
CA TYR A 130 -4.31 -3.47 -27.49
C TYR A 130 -4.42 -3.11 -28.98
N GLU A 131 -3.54 -2.23 -29.47
CA GLU A 131 -3.51 -1.80 -30.88
C GLU A 131 -3.30 -2.97 -31.84
N ALA A 132 -2.46 -3.96 -31.50
CA ALA A 132 -2.21 -5.12 -32.34
C ALA A 132 -3.40 -6.09 -32.46
N ASN A 133 -4.19 -6.25 -31.40
CA ASN A 133 -5.40 -7.09 -31.42
C ASN A 133 -6.35 -6.71 -30.27
N PRO A 134 -7.27 -5.74 -30.50
CA PRO A 134 -8.17 -5.26 -29.46
C PRO A 134 -9.06 -6.36 -28.88
N GLU A 135 -9.60 -7.24 -29.72
CA GLU A 135 -10.50 -8.33 -29.30
C GLU A 135 -9.80 -9.30 -28.34
N ARG A 136 -8.59 -9.76 -28.71
CA ARG A 136 -7.80 -10.67 -27.87
C ARG A 136 -7.37 -10.00 -26.57
N PHE A 137 -7.03 -8.71 -26.61
CA PHE A 137 -6.72 -7.93 -25.42
C PHE A 137 -7.93 -7.90 -24.47
N MET A 138 -9.10 -7.52 -24.99
CA MET A 138 -10.33 -7.42 -24.20
C MET A 138 -10.75 -8.77 -23.62
N LYS A 139 -10.65 -9.86 -24.39
CA LYS A 139 -10.92 -11.22 -23.91
C LYS A 139 -10.01 -11.60 -22.73
N ARG A 140 -8.72 -11.28 -22.79
CA ARG A 140 -7.77 -11.53 -21.69
C ARG A 140 -8.06 -10.66 -20.48
N TYR A 141 -8.41 -9.40 -20.69
CA TYR A 141 -8.77 -8.45 -19.64
C TYR A 141 -10.02 -8.92 -18.88
N GLN A 142 -11.09 -9.25 -19.61
CA GLN A 142 -12.33 -9.80 -19.02
C GLN A 142 -12.07 -11.11 -18.26
N ALA A 143 -11.25 -12.01 -18.81
CA ALA A 143 -10.90 -13.24 -18.10
C ALA A 143 -10.11 -12.99 -16.81
N ALA A 144 -9.25 -11.96 -16.78
CA ALA A 144 -8.54 -11.56 -15.56
C ALA A 144 -9.51 -10.97 -14.51
N LEU A 145 -10.41 -10.08 -14.93
CA LEU A 145 -11.44 -9.53 -14.04
C LEU A 145 -12.33 -10.62 -13.47
N LYS A 146 -12.81 -11.56 -14.30
CA LYS A 146 -13.66 -12.68 -13.83
C LYS A 146 -12.95 -13.50 -12.74
N ARG A 147 -11.65 -13.79 -12.91
CA ARG A 147 -10.87 -14.50 -11.89
C ARG A 147 -10.69 -13.68 -10.61
N GLN A 148 -10.44 -12.38 -10.75
CA GLN A 148 -10.31 -11.49 -9.60
C GLN A 148 -11.62 -11.40 -8.83
N TYR A 149 -12.76 -11.22 -9.51
CA TYR A 149 -14.08 -11.13 -8.87
C TYR A 149 -14.46 -12.44 -8.20
N GLY A 150 -14.28 -13.58 -8.89
CA GLY A 150 -14.52 -14.90 -8.31
C GLY A 150 -13.68 -15.12 -7.06
N PHE A 151 -12.39 -14.80 -7.10
CA PHE A 151 -11.52 -14.93 -5.92
C PHE A 151 -11.95 -14.04 -4.75
N ILE A 152 -12.34 -12.79 -5.01
CA ILE A 152 -12.84 -11.88 -3.97
C ILE A 152 -14.12 -12.44 -3.35
N TYR A 153 -15.04 -12.93 -4.18
CA TYR A 153 -16.30 -13.52 -3.72
C TYR A 153 -16.05 -14.76 -2.86
N ASP A 154 -15.25 -15.70 -3.35
CA ASP A 154 -14.97 -16.97 -2.68
C ASP A 154 -14.24 -16.77 -1.35
N GLU A 155 -13.25 -15.87 -1.28
CA GLU A 155 -12.47 -15.64 -0.06
C GLU A 155 -13.22 -14.84 1.02
N LEU A 156 -14.20 -14.01 0.62
CA LEU A 156 -14.99 -13.22 1.56
C LEU A 156 -16.29 -13.90 1.97
N GLY A 157 -16.71 -14.94 1.23
CA GLY A 157 -18.02 -15.58 1.36
C GLY A 157 -19.12 -14.80 0.63
N GLU A 158 -20.27 -15.45 0.41
CA GLU A 158 -21.37 -14.96 -0.43
C GLU A 158 -21.82 -13.52 -0.11
N GLU A 159 -22.35 -13.28 1.09
CA GLU A 159 -22.91 -11.98 1.49
C GLU A 159 -21.86 -10.86 1.44
N ARG A 160 -20.71 -11.08 2.08
CA ARG A 160 -19.65 -10.06 2.20
C ARG A 160 -18.92 -9.85 0.87
N GLY A 161 -18.73 -10.92 0.10
CA GLY A 161 -18.10 -10.92 -1.20
C GLY A 161 -18.91 -10.12 -2.21
N GLU A 162 -20.21 -10.37 -2.29
CA GLU A 162 -21.13 -9.59 -3.12
C GLU A 162 -21.13 -8.11 -2.72
N ALA A 163 -21.36 -7.81 -1.44
CA ALA A 163 -21.37 -6.43 -0.95
C ALA A 163 -20.05 -5.69 -1.23
N THR A 164 -18.91 -6.39 -1.10
CA THR A 164 -17.59 -5.80 -1.40
C THR A 164 -17.43 -5.55 -2.89
N LEU A 165 -17.85 -6.47 -3.76
CA LEU A 165 -17.76 -6.30 -5.21
C LEU A 165 -18.65 -5.16 -5.71
N LEU A 166 -19.89 -5.05 -5.24
CA LEU A 166 -20.79 -3.95 -5.57
C LEU A 166 -20.20 -2.61 -5.13
N LYS A 167 -19.72 -2.53 -3.88
CA LYS A 167 -19.07 -1.32 -3.36
C LYS A 167 -17.87 -0.92 -4.23
N TRP A 168 -16.97 -1.86 -4.50
CA TRP A 168 -15.70 -1.57 -5.17
C TRP A 168 -15.83 -1.34 -6.68
N TYR A 169 -16.71 -2.06 -7.37
CA TYR A 169 -16.78 -2.06 -8.83
C TYR A 169 -18.00 -1.36 -9.40
N GLN A 170 -18.99 -1.01 -8.57
CA GLN A 170 -20.19 -0.30 -9.01
C GLN A 170 -20.39 1.05 -8.30
N GLU A 171 -20.13 1.15 -6.99
CA GLU A 171 -20.33 2.39 -6.23
C GLU A 171 -19.12 3.31 -6.28
N TYR A 172 -17.93 2.80 -5.95
CA TYR A 172 -16.69 3.58 -5.89
C TYR A 172 -16.33 4.28 -7.22
N PRO A 173 -16.48 3.68 -8.42
CA PRO A 173 -16.22 4.38 -9.67
C PRO A 173 -17.13 5.61 -9.89
N LYS A 174 -18.35 5.57 -9.36
CA LYS A 174 -19.31 6.68 -9.46
C LYS A 174 -19.00 7.78 -8.45
N ARG A 175 -18.53 7.39 -7.26
CA ARG A 175 -18.20 8.31 -6.17
C ARG A 175 -16.81 8.96 -6.33
N TYR A 176 -15.84 8.18 -6.79
CA TYR A 176 -14.42 8.53 -6.85
C TYR A 176 -13.90 8.53 -8.28
N SER A 177 -14.51 9.37 -9.12
CA SER A 177 -13.99 9.62 -10.45
C SER A 177 -12.62 10.30 -10.41
N LEU A 178 -11.90 10.32 -11.53
CA LEU A 178 -10.67 11.10 -11.65
C LEU A 178 -10.93 12.59 -11.35
N GLU A 179 -12.04 13.12 -11.84
CA GLU A 179 -12.49 14.49 -11.56
C GLU A 179 -12.73 14.72 -10.07
N PHE A 180 -13.31 13.75 -9.36
CA PHE A 180 -13.47 13.83 -7.90
C PHE A 180 -12.11 14.00 -7.22
N LEU A 181 -11.10 13.21 -7.60
CA LEU A 181 -9.76 13.33 -7.02
C LEU A 181 -9.14 14.70 -7.28
N GLU A 182 -9.27 15.22 -8.50
CA GLU A 182 -8.71 16.52 -8.85
C GLU A 182 -9.37 17.64 -8.04
N LEU A 183 -10.69 17.59 -7.86
CA LEU A 183 -11.45 18.61 -7.15
C LEU A 183 -11.24 18.56 -5.63
N HIS A 184 -11.11 17.36 -5.06
CA HIS A 184 -11.05 17.17 -3.61
C HIS A 184 -9.63 17.00 -3.08
N ARG A 185 -8.60 16.98 -3.94
CA ARG A 185 -7.21 16.97 -3.48
C ARG A 185 -6.81 18.35 -3.00
N ILE A 186 -6.51 18.45 -1.70
CA ILE A 186 -6.10 19.70 -1.06
C ILE A 186 -4.75 20.12 -1.67
N PRO A 187 -4.65 21.33 -2.25
CA PRO A 187 -3.38 21.83 -2.76
C PRO A 187 -2.42 22.01 -1.59
N TYR A 188 -1.21 21.46 -1.71
CA TYR A 188 -0.16 21.68 -0.72
C TYR A 188 0.27 23.15 -0.75
N THR A 189 -0.11 23.93 0.25
CA THR A 189 0.41 25.29 0.49
C THR A 189 1.55 25.21 1.51
N GLN A 190 2.71 25.79 1.18
CA GLN A 190 3.90 25.73 2.05
C GLN A 190 3.79 26.59 3.34
N GLU A 191 2.68 27.28 3.56
CA GLU A 191 2.57 28.33 4.58
C GLU A 191 2.57 27.80 6.03
N GLU A 192 2.18 26.55 6.28
CA GLU A 192 2.05 26.04 7.66
C GLU A 192 3.39 25.66 8.33
N HIS A 193 4.48 25.50 7.57
CA HIS A 193 5.79 25.15 8.15
C HIS A 193 6.56 26.36 8.71
N ALA A 194 6.10 27.59 8.48
CA ALA A 194 6.77 28.80 8.96
C ALA A 194 6.50 29.13 10.45
N SER A 195 5.46 28.55 11.06
CA SER A 195 4.99 28.99 12.38
C SER A 195 5.53 28.20 13.59
N GLN A 196 6.44 27.24 13.38
CA GLN A 196 7.05 26.47 14.47
C GLN A 196 8.56 26.27 14.32
N SER A 197 9.31 27.36 14.14
CA SER A 197 10.73 27.36 14.50
C SER A 197 10.90 28.08 15.84
N PRO A 198 11.37 27.40 16.91
CA PRO A 198 11.86 28.12 18.08
C PRO A 198 13.10 28.91 17.65
N ALA A 199 13.12 30.21 17.92
CA ALA A 199 14.29 31.04 17.73
C ALA A 199 15.49 30.41 18.47
N LEU A 200 16.55 30.10 17.74
CA LEU A 200 17.82 29.68 18.32
C LEU A 200 18.32 30.80 19.24
N PRO A 201 18.76 30.49 20.48
CA PRO A 201 19.34 31.52 21.34
C PRO A 201 20.64 32.03 20.70
N ALA A 202 20.78 33.35 20.68
CA ALA A 202 21.99 34.02 20.20
C ALA A 202 23.20 33.54 21.00
N SER A 203 24.12 32.81 20.35
CA SER A 203 25.40 32.46 20.96
C SER A 203 26.28 33.70 20.98
N GLY A 204 26.42 34.31 22.16
CA GLY A 204 27.49 35.26 22.42
C GLY A 204 28.83 34.55 22.26
N ALA A 205 29.69 35.07 21.38
CA ALA A 205 31.07 34.63 21.28
C ALA A 205 31.86 35.08 22.52
N PRO A 206 32.71 34.24 23.12
CA PRO A 206 33.71 34.74 24.05
C PRO A 206 34.90 35.30 23.25
N ALA A 207 35.34 36.50 23.62
CA ALA A 207 36.58 37.09 23.15
C ALA A 207 37.77 36.26 23.64
N VAL A 208 38.63 35.84 22.71
CA VAL A 208 39.93 35.25 23.02
C VAL A 208 40.95 36.38 23.08
N ALA A 209 41.57 36.55 24.24
CA ALA A 209 42.74 37.39 24.44
C ALA A 209 43.89 36.52 24.97
N ALA A 210 45.09 36.84 24.46
CA ALA A 210 46.41 36.20 24.61
C ALA A 210 46.73 35.11 23.58
#